data_AF-A0A6H5G6C9-F1
#
_entry.id   AF-A0A6H5G6C9-F1
#
_cell.length_a   1.000
_cell.length_b   1.000
_cell.length_c   1.000
_cell.angle_alpha   90.00
_cell.angle_beta   90.00
_cell.angle_gamma   90.00
#
_symmetry.space_group_name_H-M   'P 1'
#
loop_
_entity.id
_entity.type
_entity.pdbx_description
1 polymer ?
#
loop_
_entity_poly.entity_id
_entity_poly.type
_entity_poly.pdbx_seq_one_letter_code
_entity_poly.pdbx_strand_id
1 'polypeptide(L)'
;MKQPGEMCRDFGHDRVSRSVRRDVSMLWLIVLSIMLPAACSAYKRGPELPHHGRCEPITVPFCKEIPYNETIMPNLLNHVKQEDAGLD
;
A
#
# COMPACT_ATOMS: atom_id res chain seq x y z
N MET A 1 -9.53 -3.53 -7.98
CA MET A 1 -8.96 -2.16 -8.03
C MET A 1 -9.06 -1.60 -6.62
N LYS A 2 -7.97 -1.08 -6.05
CA LYS A 2 -7.93 -0.54 -4.69
C LYS A 2 -8.53 0.88 -4.72
N GLN A 3 -9.33 1.26 -3.74
CA GLN A 3 -9.94 2.61 -3.72
C GLN A 3 -8.87 3.67 -3.43
N PRO A 4 -8.99 4.91 -3.98
CA PRO A 4 -8.04 6.01 -3.72
C PRO A 4 -7.81 6.26 -2.22
N GLY A 5 -8.88 6.22 -1.43
CA GLY A 5 -8.80 6.41 0.03
C GLY A 5 -8.06 5.29 0.77
N GLU A 6 -8.05 4.05 0.25
CA GLU A 6 -7.26 2.97 0.86
C GLU A 6 -5.77 3.10 0.53
N MET A 7 -5.45 3.67 -0.64
CA MET A 7 -4.08 3.94 -1.07
C MET A 7 -3.40 4.99 -0.18
N CYS A 8 -4.16 5.99 0.25
CA CYS A 8 -3.69 6.98 1.22
C CYS A 8 -3.41 6.40 2.60
N ARG A 9 -4.13 5.35 3.02
CA ARG A 9 -3.88 4.68 4.30
C ARG A 9 -2.55 3.92 4.32
N ASP A 10 -2.12 3.37 3.17
CA ASP A 10 -0.87 2.62 3.08
C ASP A 10 0.37 3.54 3.15
N PHE A 11 0.26 4.79 2.68
CA PHE A 11 1.33 5.79 2.84
C PHE A 11 1.58 6.16 4.32
N GLY A 12 0.56 6.01 5.17
CA GLY A 12 0.65 6.30 6.60
C GLY A 12 1.11 5.14 7.49
N HIS A 13 1.38 3.95 6.94
CA HIS A 13 1.51 2.72 7.74
C HIS A 13 2.76 1.90 7.39
N ASP A 14 3.95 2.50 7.52
CA ASP A 14 5.19 1.75 7.71
C ASP A 14 5.14 1.03 9.07
N ARG A 15 4.45 -0.12 9.08
CA ARG A 15 4.24 -0.96 10.24
C ARG A 15 5.54 -1.71 10.56
N VAL A 16 6.44 -1.01 11.24
CA VAL A 16 7.31 -1.64 12.25
C VAL A 16 6.42 -2.55 13.10
N SER A 17 6.63 -3.87 13.01
CA SER A 17 6.45 -4.86 14.09
C SER A 17 6.16 -6.24 13.50
N ARG A 18 7.21 -6.96 13.09
CA ARG A 18 7.20 -8.42 13.24
C ARG A 18 7.60 -8.71 14.68
N SER A 19 6.58 -8.82 15.54
CA SER A 19 6.71 -9.32 16.90
C SER A 19 7.20 -10.77 16.85
N VAL A 20 8.49 -10.98 17.13
CA VAL A 20 9.07 -12.32 17.30
C VAL A 20 8.72 -12.80 18.71
N ARG A 21 7.61 -13.53 18.84
CA ARG A 21 7.32 -14.33 20.05
C ARG A 21 8.29 -15.51 20.09
N ARG A 22 9.18 -15.52 21.09
CA ARG A 22 10.15 -16.59 21.39
C ARG A 22 9.42 -17.75 22.09
N ASP A 23 9.04 -18.77 21.33
CA ASP A 23 8.68 -20.08 21.87
C ASP A 23 9.72 -21.12 21.42
N VAL A 24 10.10 -22.09 22.27
CA VAL A 24 11.16 -23.11 22.04
C VAL A 24 10.96 -23.93 20.74
N SER A 25 9.74 -23.91 20.21
CA SER A 25 9.35 -24.34 18.86
C SER A 25 10.20 -23.69 17.74
N MET A 26 10.73 -22.49 17.96
CA MET A 26 11.54 -21.74 17.00
C MET A 26 12.85 -22.42 16.63
N LEU A 27 13.49 -23.20 17.52
CA LEU A 27 14.74 -23.90 17.19
C LEU A 27 14.52 -24.98 16.12
N TRP A 28 13.41 -25.72 16.22
CA TRP A 28 12.99 -26.70 15.22
C TRP A 28 12.64 -26.04 13.89
N LEU A 29 11.95 -24.90 13.95
CA LEU A 29 11.61 -24.09 12.78
C LEU A 29 12.84 -23.46 12.11
N ILE A 30 13.86 -23.05 12.88
CA ILE A 30 15.13 -22.49 12.38
C ILE A 30 15.92 -23.55 11.61
N VAL A 31 16.05 -24.76 12.16
CA VAL A 31 16.76 -25.87 11.50
C VAL A 31 16.05 -26.30 10.21
N LEU A 32 14.71 -26.39 10.24
CA LEU A 32 13.89 -26.70 9.07
C LEU A 32 13.98 -25.63 7.97
N SER A 33 14.16 -24.36 8.37
CA SER A 33 14.32 -23.22 7.44
C SER A 33 15.71 -23.16 6.80
N ILE A 34 16.75 -23.67 7.46
CA ILE A 34 18.12 -23.74 6.92
C ILE A 34 18.25 -24.83 5.85
N MET A 35 17.43 -25.88 5.94
CA MET A 35 17.49 -27.06 5.05
C MET A 35 16.49 -27.04 3.88
N LEU A 36 15.59 -26.05 3.81
CA LEU A 36 14.75 -25.80 2.63
C LEU A 36 15.50 -24.85 1.69
N PRO A 37 15.64 -25.17 0.40
CA PRO A 37 16.61 -24.56 -0.48
C PRO A 37 16.37 -23.06 -0.63
N ALA A 38 17.43 -22.36 -1.03
CA ALA A 38 17.47 -20.97 -1.46
C ALA A 38 16.53 -20.66 -2.64
N ALA A 39 15.22 -20.77 -2.42
CA ALA A 39 14.17 -20.32 -3.32
C ALA A 39 13.32 -19.20 -2.68
N CYS A 40 13.79 -18.60 -1.58
CA CYS A 40 13.25 -17.33 -1.09
C CYS A 40 13.96 -16.15 -1.75
N SER A 41 13.78 -15.97 -3.06
CA SER A 41 14.06 -14.66 -3.67
C SER A 41 13.11 -14.25 -4.79
N ALA A 42 11.97 -14.93 -4.91
CA ALA A 42 10.91 -14.50 -5.82
C ALA A 42 9.58 -14.25 -5.09
N TYR A 43 9.59 -13.77 -3.84
CA TYR A 43 8.45 -12.96 -3.42
C TYR A 43 8.59 -11.62 -4.15
N LYS A 44 8.16 -11.58 -5.42
CA LYS A 44 7.83 -10.34 -6.08
C LYS A 44 6.85 -9.65 -5.14
N ARG A 45 7.33 -8.64 -4.42
CA ARG A 45 6.50 -7.58 -3.85
C ARG A 45 5.48 -7.30 -4.95
N GLY A 46 4.21 -7.58 -4.65
CA GLY A 46 3.12 -7.37 -5.61
C GLY A 46 3.30 -6.00 -6.26
N PRO A 47 2.88 -5.82 -7.53
CA PRO A 47 3.23 -4.64 -8.33
C PRO A 47 3.19 -3.42 -7.42
N GLU A 48 4.37 -2.86 -7.14
CA GLU A 48 4.45 -1.65 -6.33
C GLU A 48 3.57 -0.67 -7.07
N LEU A 49 2.42 -0.35 -6.47
CA LEU A 49 1.55 0.68 -7.02
C LEU A 49 2.49 1.87 -7.29
N PRO A 50 2.37 2.52 -8.47
CA PRO A 50 3.20 3.66 -8.80
C PRO A 50 3.32 4.53 -7.56
N HIS A 51 4.54 4.88 -7.12
CA HIS A 51 4.70 5.70 -5.92
C HIS A 51 3.95 7.01 -6.13
N HIS A 52 2.70 7.03 -5.68
CA HIS A 52 1.88 8.21 -5.75
C HIS A 52 2.41 9.14 -4.66
N GLY A 53 2.81 10.34 -5.06
CA GLY A 53 3.71 11.14 -4.25
C GLY A 53 3.02 11.89 -3.11
N ARG A 54 1.69 11.86 -3.02
CA ARG A 54 0.92 12.65 -2.07
C ARG A 54 -0.55 12.23 -1.98
N CYS A 55 -1.11 12.42 -0.79
CA CYS A 55 -2.54 12.45 -0.55
C CYS A 55 -2.99 13.90 -0.42
N GLU A 56 -4.02 14.26 -1.16
CA GLU A 56 -4.60 15.60 -1.20
C GLU A 56 -6.10 15.51 -0.90
N PRO A 57 -6.68 16.50 -0.18
CA PRO A 57 -8.10 16.51 0.12
C PRO A 57 -8.93 16.66 -1.17
N ILE A 58 -10.06 15.96 -1.25
CA ILE A 58 -10.94 16.00 -2.42
C ILE A 58 -11.64 17.37 -2.50
N THR A 59 -11.39 18.07 -3.60
CA THR A 59 -11.97 19.38 -3.92
C THR A 59 -13.09 19.27 -4.94
N VAL A 60 -13.10 18.21 -5.77
CA VAL A 60 -14.10 17.97 -6.81
C VAL A 60 -15.49 17.81 -6.18
N PRO A 61 -16.48 18.67 -6.51
CA PRO A 61 -17.80 18.67 -5.88
C PRO A 61 -18.55 17.33 -5.99
N PHE A 62 -18.39 16.62 -7.10
CA PHE A 62 -19.01 15.31 -7.34
C PHE A 62 -18.50 14.22 -6.39
N CYS A 63 -17.25 14.35 -5.92
CA CYS A 63 -16.58 13.34 -5.11
C CYS A 63 -16.63 13.65 -3.60
N LYS A 64 -17.42 14.64 -3.16
CA LYS A 64 -17.48 15.05 -1.74
C LYS A 64 -18.31 14.12 -0.84
N GLU A 65 -19.14 13.25 -1.42
CA GLU A 65 -20.07 12.39 -0.68
C GLU A 65 -19.66 10.90 -0.70
N ILE A 66 -18.36 10.63 -0.69
CA ILE A 66 -17.80 9.28 -0.73
C ILE A 66 -17.10 8.93 0.60
N PRO A 67 -16.84 7.65 0.92
CA PRO A 67 -16.36 7.25 2.25
C PRO A 67 -14.88 7.61 2.53
N TYR A 68 -14.30 8.53 1.77
CA TYR A 68 -12.94 9.02 1.92
C TYR A 68 -12.85 10.48 1.48
N ASN A 69 -12.04 11.26 2.20
CA ASN A 69 -11.90 12.71 1.98
C ASN A 69 -10.59 13.07 1.28
N GLU A 70 -9.73 12.09 1.04
CA GLU A 70 -8.42 12.27 0.44
C GLU A 70 -8.29 11.37 -0.77
N THR A 71 -7.70 11.92 -1.82
CA THR A 71 -7.34 11.19 -3.03
C THR A 71 -5.83 11.26 -3.21
N ILE A 72 -5.35 10.27 -3.93
CA ILE A 72 -3.94 10.09 -4.20
C ILE A 72 -3.62 10.61 -5.61
N MET A 73 -2.49 11.32 -5.74
CA MET A 73 -2.12 12.01 -6.99
C MET A 73 -0.70 11.60 -7.46
N PRO A 74 -0.48 11.33 -8.77
CA PRO A 74 -1.47 11.32 -9.86
C PRO A 74 -2.52 10.21 -9.70
N ASN A 75 -3.75 10.47 -10.16
CA ASN A 75 -4.86 9.52 -10.06
C ASN A 75 -4.68 8.36 -11.08
N LEU A 76 -5.63 7.40 -11.10
CA LEU A 76 -5.57 6.24 -12.01
C LEU A 76 -5.66 6.60 -13.51
N LEU A 77 -6.20 7.78 -13.82
CA LEU A 77 -6.27 8.36 -15.16
C LEU A 77 -5.05 9.25 -15.47
N ASN A 78 -4.07 9.28 -14.57
CA ASN A 78 -2.85 10.07 -14.66
C ASN A 78 -3.05 11.60 -14.67
N HIS A 79 -4.18 12.09 -14.16
CA HIS A 79 -4.32 13.51 -13.84
C HIS A 79 -3.40 13.81 -12.65
N VAL A 80 -2.66 14.92 -12.73
CA VAL A 80 -1.71 15.36 -11.68
C VAL A 80 -2.36 16.38 -10.75
N LYS A 81 -3.53 16.89 -11.13
CA LYS A 81 -4.32 17.87 -10.40
C LYS A 81 -5.78 17.45 -10.35
N GLN A 82 -6.47 17.90 -9.30
CA GLN A 82 -7.89 17.61 -9.14
C GLN A 82 -8.77 18.47 -10.03
N GLU A 83 -8.33 19.67 -10.40
CA GLU A 83 -9.06 20.53 -11.33
C GLU A 83 -9.21 19.85 -12.68
N ASP A 84 -8.12 19.24 -13.18
CA ASP A 84 -8.13 18.49 -14.45
C ASP A 84 -9.08 17.29 -14.35
N ALA A 85 -9.06 16.56 -13.23
CA ALA A 85 -9.95 15.42 -13.01
C ALA A 85 -11.43 15.77 -12.76
N GLY A 86 -11.74 17.02 -12.47
CA GLY A 86 -13.13 17.50 -12.31
C GLY A 86 -13.75 18.04 -13.60
N LEU A 87 -12.97 18.15 -14.68
CA LEU A 87 -13.40 18.65 -15.98
C LEU A 87 -13.64 17.53 -17.01
N ASP A 88 -13.12 16.33 -16.76
CA ASP A 88 -13.30 15.11 -17.57
C ASP A 88 -14.50 14.25 -17.15
#